data_AF-A0A958M884-F1
#
_entry.id   AF-A0A958M884-F1
#
_cell.length_a   1.000
_cell.length_b   1.000
_cell.length_c   1.000
_cell.angle_alpha   90.00
_cell.angle_beta   90.00
_cell.angle_gamma   90.00
#
_symmetry.space_group_name_H-M   'P 1'
#
loop_
_entity.id
_entity.type
_entity.pdbx_description
1 polymer ?
#
loop_
_entity_poly.entity_id
_entity_poly.type
_entity_poly.pdbx_seq_one_letter_code
_entity_poly.pdbx_strand_id
1 'polypeptide(L)'
;HRILLDLKKEAITIDMGAAKTADEAITEIERLCSKILQLSIETEGVYVVEHLLLRPRGDDASAEKDAFYHYRMSLVFPSWPVRFQQKGFREQARTILSEIIPAHIRADCFWIGIEQMTVFEDNYALWMEALRNDPLSEETSRYATVLKTLLESYDPNPV
;
A
#
# COMPACT_ATOMS: atom_id res chain seq x y z
N HIS A 1 -26.48 8.03 -15.29
CA HIS A 1 -26.36 8.00 -13.80
C HIS A 1 -24.92 8.34 -13.42
N ARG A 2 -24.64 8.87 -12.22
CA ARG A 2 -23.26 9.25 -11.82
C ARG A 2 -22.85 8.36 -10.65
N ILE A 3 -21.66 7.75 -10.72
CA ILE A 3 -21.05 7.04 -9.59
C ILE A 3 -19.95 7.94 -9.03
N LEU A 4 -20.01 8.19 -7.73
CA LEU A 4 -18.97 8.87 -6.95
C LEU A 4 -18.05 7.78 -6.42
N LEU A 5 -16.81 7.75 -6.92
CA LEU A 5 -15.76 6.93 -6.35
C LEU A 5 -14.87 7.86 -5.53
N ASP A 6 -14.88 7.67 -4.22
CA ASP A 6 -13.91 8.30 -3.31
C ASP A 6 -12.62 7.47 -3.37
N LEU A 7 -11.68 7.92 -4.19
CA LEU A 7 -10.34 7.36 -4.26
C LEU A 7 -9.39 8.46 -3.80
N LYS A 8 -8.84 8.29 -2.59
CA LYS A 8 -7.80 9.15 -2.00
C LYS A 8 -8.12 10.65 -1.99
N LYS A 9 -9.26 11.03 -1.39
CA LYS A 9 -9.64 12.43 -1.06
C LYS A 9 -9.94 13.35 -2.25
N GLU A 10 -10.00 12.85 -3.48
CA GLU A 10 -10.57 13.57 -4.62
C GLU A 10 -11.78 12.84 -5.18
N ALA A 11 -12.92 13.52 -5.17
CA ALA A 11 -14.16 13.02 -5.73
C ALA A 11 -14.09 13.02 -7.27
N ILE A 12 -13.78 11.88 -7.86
CA ILE A 12 -13.81 11.74 -9.32
C ILE A 12 -15.25 11.43 -9.73
N THR A 13 -15.85 12.35 -10.49
CA THR A 13 -17.18 12.13 -11.03
C THR A 13 -17.09 11.42 -12.37
N ILE A 14 -17.56 10.18 -12.43
CA ILE A 14 -17.63 9.40 -13.66
C ILE A 14 -19.03 9.53 -14.26
N ASP A 15 -19.10 10.09 -15.48
CA ASP A 15 -20.32 10.09 -16.29
C ASP A 15 -20.49 8.70 -16.93
N MET A 16 -21.61 8.03 -16.63
CA MET A 16 -21.92 6.69 -17.11
C MET A 16 -22.51 6.70 -18.52
N GLY A 17 -22.69 7.88 -19.13
CA GLY A 17 -23.29 8.03 -20.44
C GLY A 17 -24.77 7.65 -20.48
N ALA A 18 -25.39 7.87 -21.64
CA ALA A 18 -26.74 7.41 -21.97
C ALA A 18 -26.69 6.79 -23.37
N ALA A 19 -26.30 5.52 -23.44
CA ALA A 19 -26.26 4.79 -24.71
C ALA A 19 -27.68 4.48 -25.19
N LYS A 20 -27.96 4.72 -26.48
CA LYS A 20 -29.26 4.43 -27.10
C LYS A 20 -29.24 3.12 -27.90
N THR A 21 -28.04 2.63 -28.22
CA THR A 21 -27.82 1.41 -29.01
C THR A 21 -26.83 0.47 -28.31
N ALA A 22 -26.84 -0.81 -28.68
CA ALA A 22 -25.94 -1.81 -28.10
C ALA A 22 -24.45 -1.50 -28.36
N ASP A 23 -24.11 -1.00 -29.55
CA ASP A 23 -22.74 -0.64 -29.91
C ASP A 23 -22.24 0.60 -29.14
N GLU A 24 -23.11 1.59 -28.93
CA GLU A 24 -22.80 2.74 -28.05
C GLU A 24 -22.59 2.30 -26.60
N ALA A 25 -23.36 1.32 -26.12
CA ALA A 25 -23.23 0.80 -24.77
C ALA A 25 -21.89 0.05 -24.58
N ILE A 26 -21.48 -0.76 -25.57
CA ILE A 26 -20.19 -1.47 -25.54
C ILE A 26 -19.03 -0.46 -25.53
N THR A 27 -19.07 0.53 -26.43
CA THR A 27 -18.02 1.56 -26.51
C THR A 27 -17.90 2.35 -25.19
N GLU A 28 -19.04 2.67 -24.57
CA GLU A 28 -19.06 3.39 -23.30
C GLU A 28 -18.54 2.52 -22.13
N ILE A 29 -18.90 1.23 -22.10
CA ILE A 29 -18.34 0.28 -21.13
C ILE A 29 -16.82 0.18 -21.28
N GLU A 30 -16.30 0.05 -22.51
CA GLU A 30 -14.86 -0.01 -22.76
C GLU A 30 -14.14 1.27 -22.32
N ARG A 31 -14.73 2.43 -22.59
CA ARG A 31 -14.22 3.73 -22.13
C ARG A 31 -14.16 3.80 -20.60
N LEU A 32 -15.22 3.35 -19.92
CA LEU A 32 -15.30 3.32 -18.45
C LEU A 32 -14.29 2.35 -17.84
N CYS A 33 -14.22 1.12 -18.36
CA CYS A 33 -13.24 0.12 -17.92
C CYS A 33 -11.81 0.65 -18.09
N SER A 34 -11.52 1.28 -19.23
CA SER A 34 -10.21 1.89 -19.48
C SER A 34 -9.90 3.01 -18.48
N LYS A 35 -10.90 3.86 -18.17
CA LYS A 35 -10.72 4.96 -17.20
C LYS A 35 -10.54 4.45 -15.78
N ILE A 36 -11.31 3.44 -15.36
CA ILE A 36 -11.16 2.79 -14.04
C ILE A 36 -9.81 2.09 -13.94
N LEU A 37 -9.36 1.43 -15.01
CA LEU A 37 -8.05 0.79 -15.05
C LEU A 37 -6.93 1.83 -14.96
N GLN A 38 -7.03 2.94 -15.70
CA GLN A 38 -6.09 4.04 -15.62
C GLN A 38 -6.04 4.64 -14.21
N LEU A 39 -7.19 4.88 -13.58
CA LEU A 39 -7.26 5.37 -12.20
C LEU A 39 -6.68 4.37 -11.21
N SER A 40 -6.93 3.07 -11.39
CA SER A 40 -6.27 2.02 -10.60
C SER A 40 -4.75 2.15 -10.73
N ILE A 41 -4.24 2.27 -11.96
CA ILE A 41 -2.80 2.44 -12.22
C ILE A 41 -2.21 3.68 -11.55
N GLU A 42 -2.92 4.81 -11.65
CA GLU A 42 -2.49 6.08 -11.07
C GLU A 42 -2.58 6.10 -9.53
N THR A 43 -3.43 5.25 -8.93
CA THR A 43 -3.69 5.22 -7.48
C THR A 43 -3.01 4.06 -6.74
N GLU A 44 -2.34 3.16 -7.47
CA GLU A 44 -1.56 2.05 -6.93
C GLU A 44 -0.30 2.54 -6.21
N GLY A 45 -0.48 2.93 -4.96
CA GLY A 45 0.62 3.13 -4.04
C GLY A 45 1.28 1.79 -3.74
N VAL A 46 2.56 1.67 -4.10
CA VAL A 46 3.46 0.66 -3.51
C VAL A 46 4.25 1.37 -2.43
N TYR A 47 4.28 0.79 -1.24
CA TYR A 47 4.94 1.40 -0.08
C TYR A 47 6.12 0.54 0.36
N VAL A 48 7.21 1.22 0.71
CA VAL A 48 8.40 0.58 1.29
C VAL A 48 8.56 1.11 2.70
N VAL A 49 8.60 0.19 3.67
CA VAL A 49 8.76 0.52 5.09
C VAL A 49 10.02 -0.16 5.60
N GLU A 50 11.05 0.63 5.88
CA GLU A 50 12.22 0.14 6.61
C GLU A 50 11.86 0.02 8.09
N HIS A 51 11.97 -1.18 8.65
CA HIS A 51 11.50 -1.43 10.01
C HIS A 51 12.32 -0.61 11.02
N LEU A 52 13.61 -0.39 10.75
CA LEU A 52 14.47 0.43 11.60
C LEU A 52 13.91 1.85 11.82
N LEU A 53 13.18 2.41 10.85
CA LEU A 53 12.57 3.74 10.99
C LEU A 53 11.38 3.74 11.95
N LEU A 54 10.71 2.59 12.14
CA LEU A 54 9.62 2.42 13.10
C LEU A 54 10.13 2.19 14.53
N ARG A 55 11.44 2.08 14.73
CA ARG A 55 12.02 1.90 16.07
C ARG A 55 11.78 3.16 16.91
N PRO A 56 11.21 3.04 18.12
CA PRO A 56 11.11 4.15 19.06
C PRO A 56 12.50 4.76 19.31
N ARG A 57 12.62 6.09 19.20
CA ARG A 57 13.90 6.82 19.31
C ARG A 57 14.23 7.28 20.74
N GLY A 58 13.52 6.75 21.73
CA GLY A 58 13.78 6.97 23.16
C GLY A 58 14.61 5.85 23.80
N ASP A 59 14.83 5.96 25.11
CA ASP A 59 15.61 5.03 25.94
C ASP A 59 14.84 3.70 26.22
N ASP A 60 14.13 3.19 25.23
CA ASP A 60 13.37 1.95 25.33
C ASP A 60 14.25 0.75 24.99
N ALA A 61 14.90 0.20 26.02
CA ALA A 61 15.73 -1.00 25.92
C ALA A 61 14.97 -2.25 25.43
N SER A 62 13.63 -2.24 25.42
CA SER A 62 12.83 -3.35 24.90
C SER A 62 12.84 -3.38 23.36
N ALA A 63 12.89 -2.21 22.71
CA ALA A 63 12.93 -2.09 21.26
C ALA A 63 14.24 -2.62 20.65
N GLU A 64 15.34 -2.63 21.40
CA GLU A 64 16.63 -3.19 20.93
C GLU A 64 16.58 -4.70 20.74
N LYS A 65 15.76 -5.39 21.53
CA LYS A 65 15.66 -6.85 21.51
C LYS A 65 14.62 -7.36 20.52
N ASP A 66 13.80 -6.48 19.97
CA ASP A 66 12.76 -6.88 19.03
C ASP A 66 13.36 -7.13 17.63
N ALA A 67 13.34 -8.40 17.22
CA ALA A 67 13.83 -8.86 15.92
C ALA A 67 13.06 -8.27 14.74
N PHE A 68 11.89 -7.68 14.97
CA PHE A 68 11.14 -6.94 13.95
C PHE A 68 11.99 -5.82 13.34
N TYR A 69 12.81 -5.13 14.14
CA TYR A 69 13.60 -3.98 13.69
C TYR A 69 14.94 -4.36 13.04
N HIS A 70 15.32 -5.64 13.04
CA HIS A 70 16.65 -6.08 12.64
C HIS A 70 16.73 -6.33 11.13
N TYR A 71 17.30 -5.37 10.40
CA TYR A 71 17.61 -5.47 8.95
C TYR A 71 16.44 -5.98 8.10
N ARG A 72 15.24 -5.48 8.38
CA ARG A 72 14.01 -5.85 7.67
C ARG A 72 13.37 -4.65 7.01
N MET A 73 12.77 -4.90 5.85
CA MET A 73 11.85 -3.99 5.19
C MET A 73 10.59 -4.71 4.73
N SER A 74 9.48 -3.98 4.73
CA SER A 74 8.20 -4.44 4.20
C SER A 74 7.88 -3.68 2.92
N LEU A 75 7.59 -4.42 1.85
CA LEU A 75 6.99 -3.86 0.65
C LEU A 75 5.50 -4.17 0.64
N VAL A 76 4.67 -3.13 0.69
CA VAL A 76 3.22 -3.25 0.77
C VAL A 76 2.61 -2.92 -0.58
N PHE A 77 1.96 -3.92 -1.16
CA PHE A 77 1.29 -3.88 -2.45
C PHE A 77 -0.22 -4.04 -2.28
N PRO A 78 -1.04 -3.37 -3.10
CA PRO A 78 -2.46 -3.65 -3.15
C PRO A 78 -2.71 -5.01 -3.84
N SER A 79 -3.75 -5.72 -3.42
CA SER A 79 -4.07 -7.06 -3.97
C SER A 79 -5.18 -7.06 -5.03
N TRP A 80 -5.94 -5.97 -5.14
CA TRP A 80 -7.11 -5.87 -6.03
C TRP A 80 -6.78 -5.60 -7.51
N PRO A 81 -5.70 -4.89 -7.91
CA PRO A 81 -5.41 -4.70 -9.32
C PRO A 81 -5.18 -6.02 -10.03
N VAL A 82 -5.73 -6.17 -11.24
CA VAL A 82 -5.69 -7.43 -12.00
C VAL A 82 -4.26 -7.96 -12.14
N ARG A 83 -3.28 -7.10 -12.41
CA ARG A 83 -1.87 -7.53 -12.52
C ARG A 83 -1.31 -8.06 -11.20
N PHE A 84 -1.75 -7.51 -10.06
CA PHE A 84 -1.32 -7.94 -8.72
C PHE A 84 -2.04 -9.21 -8.25
N GLN A 85 -3.05 -9.68 -8.96
CA GLN A 85 -3.65 -11.00 -8.74
C GLN A 85 -2.92 -12.12 -9.53
N GLN A 86 -2.13 -11.75 -10.55
CA GLN A 86 -1.40 -12.73 -11.35
C GLN A 86 -0.20 -13.28 -10.60
N LYS A 87 -0.14 -14.62 -10.42
CA LYS A 87 0.96 -15.29 -9.73
C LYS A 87 2.33 -14.98 -10.35
N GLY A 88 2.42 -15.03 -11.68
CA GLY A 88 3.66 -14.71 -12.40
C GLY A 88 4.15 -13.28 -12.16
N PHE A 89 3.24 -12.31 -11.99
CA PHE A 89 3.63 -10.95 -11.62
C PHE A 89 4.20 -10.90 -10.19
N ARG A 90 3.54 -11.53 -9.22
CA ARG A 90 4.02 -11.57 -7.83
C ARG A 90 5.39 -12.25 -7.72
N GLU A 91 5.59 -13.32 -8.49
CA GLU A 91 6.87 -14.02 -8.58
C GLU A 91 7.95 -13.12 -9.20
N GLN A 92 7.67 -12.46 -10.33
CA GLN A 92 8.60 -11.51 -10.93
C GLN A 92 8.97 -10.36 -9.99
N ALA A 93 7.99 -9.79 -9.28
CA ALA A 93 8.26 -8.76 -8.30
C ALA A 93 9.21 -9.25 -7.21
N ARG A 94 9.00 -10.47 -6.68
CA ARG A 94 9.92 -11.08 -5.71
C ARG A 94 11.30 -11.34 -6.27
N THR A 95 11.40 -11.82 -7.52
CA THR A 95 12.70 -12.04 -8.20
C THR A 95 13.47 -10.73 -8.32
N ILE A 96 12.84 -9.69 -8.86
CA ILE A 96 13.46 -8.36 -8.99
C ILE A 96 13.90 -7.85 -7.62
N LEU A 97 13.06 -7.99 -6.60
CA LEU A 97 13.42 -7.59 -5.24
C LEU A 97 14.66 -8.33 -4.74
N SER A 98 14.72 -9.65 -4.90
CA SER A 98 15.88 -10.43 -4.50
C SER A 98 17.18 -10.06 -5.22
N GLU A 99 17.09 -9.49 -6.43
CA GLU A 99 18.24 -9.03 -7.21
C GLU A 99 18.73 -7.64 -6.77
N ILE A 100 17.82 -6.77 -6.33
CA ILE A 100 18.17 -5.38 -5.97
C ILE A 100 18.40 -5.16 -4.48
N ILE A 101 17.86 -6.03 -3.63
CA ILE A 101 17.98 -5.87 -2.17
C ILE A 101 19.39 -6.23 -1.71
N PRO A 102 20.03 -5.42 -0.85
CA PRO A 102 21.31 -5.75 -0.25
C PRO A 102 21.25 -7.09 0.51
N ALA A 103 22.28 -7.93 0.37
CA ALA A 103 22.30 -9.30 0.92
C ALA A 103 22.06 -9.42 2.44
N HIS A 104 22.27 -8.35 3.21
CA HIS A 104 22.07 -8.34 4.66
C HIS A 104 20.68 -7.83 5.08
N ILE A 105 19.86 -7.37 4.13
CA ILE A 105 18.51 -6.90 4.39
C ILE A 105 17.52 -7.97 3.93
N ARG A 106 16.59 -8.32 4.80
CA ARG A 106 15.44 -9.14 4.45
C ARG A 106 14.30 -8.23 4.00
N ALA A 107 13.69 -8.52 2.86
CA ALA A 107 12.44 -7.88 2.49
C ALA A 107 11.31 -8.89 2.36
N ASP A 108 10.15 -8.53 2.90
CA ASP A 108 8.91 -9.29 2.78
C ASP A 108 7.90 -8.49 1.94
N CYS A 109 7.17 -9.18 1.05
CA CYS A 109 6.14 -8.57 0.21
C CYS A 109 4.76 -8.88 0.77
N PHE A 110 3.98 -7.85 1.07
CA PHE A 110 2.62 -7.97 1.56
C PHE A 110 1.65 -7.57 0.46
N TRP A 111 0.67 -8.43 0.16
CA TRP A 111 -0.38 -8.15 -0.83
C TRP A 111 -1.70 -7.99 -0.11
N ILE A 112 -2.10 -6.75 0.18
CA ILE A 112 -3.20 -6.45 1.09
C ILE A 112 -4.44 -5.92 0.37
N GLY A 113 -5.62 -6.20 0.94
CA GLY A 113 -6.89 -5.75 0.40
C GLY A 113 -7.11 -4.23 0.54
N ILE A 114 -8.18 -3.72 -0.07
CA ILE A 114 -8.53 -2.28 -0.04
C ILE A 114 -8.64 -1.77 1.39
N GLU A 115 -9.39 -2.47 2.25
CA GLU A 115 -9.61 -2.05 3.64
C GLU A 115 -8.31 -1.95 4.44
N GLN A 116 -7.44 -2.96 4.32
CA GLN A 116 -6.12 -2.97 4.96
C GLN A 116 -5.22 -1.87 4.42
N MET A 117 -5.26 -1.63 3.10
CA MET A 117 -4.46 -0.57 2.47
C MET A 117 -4.91 0.81 2.94
N THR A 118 -6.22 1.08 3.00
CA THR A 118 -6.73 2.37 3.49
C THR A 118 -6.25 2.66 4.91
N VAL A 119 -6.39 1.70 5.83
CA VAL A 119 -5.93 1.86 7.21
C VAL A 119 -4.41 2.05 7.27
N PHE A 120 -3.66 1.31 6.46
CA PHE A 120 -2.21 1.45 6.36
C PHE A 120 -1.80 2.83 5.86
N GLU A 121 -2.38 3.31 4.75
CA GLU A 121 -2.06 4.59 4.11
C GLU A 121 -2.35 5.77 5.03
N ASP A 122 -3.48 5.74 5.76
CA ASP A 122 -3.84 6.77 6.72
C ASP A 122 -2.79 6.88 7.84
N ASN A 123 -2.40 5.75 8.44
CA ASN A 123 -1.39 5.74 9.50
C ASN A 123 0.01 6.05 8.97
N TYR A 124 0.34 5.63 7.75
CA TYR A 124 1.61 5.93 7.11
C TYR A 124 1.74 7.43 6.83
N ALA A 125 0.69 8.06 6.32
CA ALA A 125 0.67 9.51 6.08
C ALA A 125 0.86 10.30 7.39
N LEU A 126 0.13 9.93 8.45
CA LEU A 126 0.23 10.54 9.77
C LEU A 126 1.63 10.35 10.38
N TRP A 127 2.20 9.14 10.26
CA TRP A 127 3.56 8.87 10.72
C TRP A 127 4.60 9.70 9.97
N MET A 128 4.50 9.79 8.64
CA MET A 128 5.41 10.58 7.82
C MET A 128 5.33 12.07 8.14
N GLU A 129 4.13 12.58 8.43
CA GLU A 129 3.93 13.96 8.89
C GLU A 129 4.55 14.19 10.27
N ALA A 130 4.28 13.31 11.23
CA ALA A 130 4.85 13.37 12.57
C ALA A 130 6.39 13.29 12.53
N LEU A 131 6.97 12.42 11.71
CA LEU A 131 8.42 12.32 11.48
C LEU A 131 9.03 13.60 10.92
N ARG A 132 8.34 14.30 10.01
CA ARG A 132 8.81 15.57 9.46
C ARG A 132 8.78 16.70 10.50
N ASN A 133 7.82 16.66 11.41
CA ASN A 133 7.64 17.69 12.43
C ASN A 133 8.57 17.48 13.63
N ASP A 134 8.45 16.33 14.30
CA ASP A 134 9.29 15.94 15.43
C ASP A 134 9.45 14.41 15.50
N PRO A 135 10.62 13.88 15.10
CA PRO A 135 10.90 12.45 15.17
C PRO A 135 10.92 11.85 16.58
N LEU A 136 11.06 12.67 17.62
CA LEU A 136 11.09 12.24 19.02
C LEU A 136 9.74 12.38 19.73
N SER A 137 8.72 12.89 19.02
CA SER A 137 7.39 13.06 19.60
C SER A 137 6.73 11.73 19.95
N GLU A 138 5.85 11.78 20.95
CA GLU A 138 5.00 10.66 21.34
C GLU A 138 4.07 10.24 20.19
N GLU A 139 3.62 11.20 19.37
CA GLU A 139 2.79 10.94 18.19
C GLU A 139 3.53 10.10 17.14
N THR A 140 4.78 10.45 16.83
CA THR A 140 5.63 9.65 15.93
C THR A 140 5.75 8.21 16.42
N SER A 141 6.03 8.05 17.73
CA SER A 141 6.17 6.72 18.35
C SER A 141 4.86 5.93 18.33
N ARG A 142 3.72 6.61 18.55
CA ARG A 142 2.39 6.00 18.49
C ARG A 142 2.06 5.49 17.09
N TYR A 143 2.23 6.33 16.05
CA TYR A 143 1.95 5.90 14.68
C TYR A 143 2.91 4.80 14.22
N ALA A 144 4.19 4.85 14.61
CA ALA A 144 5.15 3.79 14.33
C ALA A 144 4.73 2.44 14.94
N THR A 145 4.19 2.46 16.16
CA THR A 145 3.68 1.26 16.86
C THR A 145 2.45 0.68 16.14
N VAL A 146 1.54 1.54 15.67
CA VAL A 146 0.38 1.10 14.88
C VAL A 146 0.84 0.47 13.57
N LEU A 147 1.78 1.10 12.86
CA LEU A 147 2.33 0.55 11.61
C LEU A 147 3.02 -0.80 11.83
N LYS A 148 3.81 -0.95 12.88
CA LYS A 148 4.39 -2.25 13.27
C LYS A 148 3.30 -3.31 13.45
N THR A 149 2.28 -3.00 14.24
CA THR A 149 1.16 -3.92 14.53
C THR A 149 0.44 -4.32 13.24
N LEU A 150 0.20 -3.39 12.33
CA LEU A 150 -0.41 -3.68 11.03
C LEU A 150 0.47 -4.63 10.21
N LEU A 151 1.77 -4.34 10.07
CA LEU A 151 2.70 -5.17 9.32
C LEU A 151 2.84 -6.59 9.91
N GLU A 152 2.82 -6.73 11.23
CA GLU A 152 2.85 -8.04 11.92
C GLU A 152 1.55 -8.82 11.73
N SER A 153 0.42 -8.14 11.49
CA SER A 153 -0.87 -8.77 11.24
C SER A 153 -1.06 -9.24 9.79
N TYR A 154 -0.25 -8.72 8.86
CA TYR A 154 -0.37 -9.03 7.43
C TYR A 154 0.37 -10.31 7.08
N ASP A 155 -0.19 -11.10 6.16
CA ASP A 155 0.45 -12.31 5.64
C ASP A 155 1.37 -11.94 4.46
N PRO A 156 2.69 -12.23 4.53
CA PRO A 156 3.61 -12.02 3.41
C PRO A 156 3.47 -13.08 2.29
N ASN A 157 2.71 -14.16 2.52
CA ASN A 157 2.52 -15.26 1.57
C ASN A 157 1.03 -15.61 1.33
N PRO A 158 0.22 -14.67 0.83
CA PRO A 158 -1.18 -14.97 0.54
C PRO A 158 -1.28 -16.00 -0.61
N VAL A 159 -2.05 -17.07 -0.37
CA VAL A 159 -2.30 -18.24 -1.25
C VAL A 159 -2.84 -17.86 -2.63
#